data_AF-A0A2G9YNG0-F1
#
_entry.id   AF-A0A2G9YNG0-F1
#
_cell.length_a   1.000
_cell.length_b   1.000
_cell.length_c   1.000
_cell.angle_alpha   90.00
_cell.angle_beta   90.00
_cell.angle_gamma   90.00
#
_symmetry.space_group_name_H-M   'P 1'
#
loop_
_entity.id
_entity.type
_entity.pdbx_description
1 polymer ?
#
loop_
_entity_poly.entity_id
_entity_poly.type
_entity_poly.pdbx_seq_one_letter_code
_entity_poly.pdbx_strand_id
1 'polypeptide(L)'
;MGSFKVALEQIFTRILEDARLKAENIIDNALKEESNIIQEIEKEANLLRQDIIARALADGEFVYRKEVIGKKLKAQEAVLQEKRFQLDNCFREAQDALFNLDSHLYRNLISNMLSKIHLEGEAEIVFSPDDKPRISQDYIHKINPRLKLSFTDNIRGGFILRTKEFLIDNSLGSILANVRQSLEPKIAQILFQE
;
A
#
# COMPACT_ATOMS: atom_id res chain seq x y z
N MET A 1 12.99 106.24 -33.15
CA MET A 1 12.67 104.92 -33.73
C MET A 1 13.61 103.79 -33.31
N GLY A 2 14.87 104.04 -32.91
CA GLY A 2 15.81 102.96 -32.53
C GLY A 2 15.53 102.24 -31.19
N SER A 3 15.06 102.95 -30.16
CA SER A 3 14.82 102.37 -28.81
C SER A 3 13.70 101.30 -28.79
N PHE A 4 12.64 101.50 -29.57
CA PHE A 4 11.51 100.55 -29.63
C PHE A 4 11.88 99.24 -30.36
N LYS A 5 12.77 99.33 -31.35
CA LYS A 5 13.21 98.18 -32.15
C LYS A 5 14.10 97.23 -31.32
N VAL A 6 15.01 97.81 -30.52
CA VAL A 6 15.88 97.05 -29.60
C VAL A 6 15.07 96.39 -28.48
N ALA A 7 14.08 97.08 -27.93
CA ALA A 7 13.18 96.50 -26.92
C ALA A 7 12.36 95.32 -27.48
N LEU A 8 11.88 95.44 -28.73
CA LEU A 8 11.15 94.36 -29.40
C LEU A 8 12.03 93.14 -29.68
N GLU A 9 13.27 93.36 -30.13
CA GLU A 9 14.25 92.29 -30.33
C GLU A 9 14.55 91.54 -29.03
N GLN A 10 14.75 92.26 -27.92
CA GLN A 10 14.98 91.66 -26.60
C GLN A 10 13.80 90.80 -26.11
N ILE A 11 12.56 91.25 -26.36
CA ILE A 11 11.35 90.48 -26.03
C ILE A 11 11.29 89.21 -26.87
N PHE A 12 11.56 89.29 -28.18
CA PHE A 12 11.59 88.13 -29.07
C PHE A 12 12.66 87.12 -28.67
N THR A 13 13.88 87.56 -28.36
CA THR A 13 14.95 86.69 -27.90
C THR A 13 14.56 85.98 -26.61
N ARG A 14 13.95 86.69 -25.66
CA ARG A 14 13.53 86.10 -24.38
C ARG A 14 12.39 85.09 -24.56
N ILE A 15 11.44 85.35 -25.46
CA ILE A 15 10.37 84.40 -25.80
C ILE A 15 10.94 83.12 -26.45
N LEU A 16 11.92 83.26 -27.34
CA LEU A 16 12.57 82.12 -27.98
C LEU A 16 13.37 81.28 -26.98
N GLU A 17 14.10 81.92 -26.06
CA GLU A 17 14.85 81.25 -25.01
C GLU A 17 13.91 80.50 -24.05
N ASP A 18 12.82 81.14 -23.62
CA ASP A 18 11.80 80.52 -22.76
C ASP A 18 11.10 79.35 -23.46
N ALA A 19 10.82 79.46 -24.76
CA ALA A 19 10.24 78.37 -25.56
C ALA A 19 11.20 77.19 -25.69
N ARG A 20 12.50 77.47 -25.89
CA ARG A 20 13.54 76.44 -25.97
C ARG A 20 13.72 75.72 -24.64
N LEU A 21 13.81 76.45 -23.53
CA LEU A 21 13.91 75.87 -22.19
C LEU A 21 12.68 75.02 -21.84
N LYS A 22 11.48 75.43 -22.26
CA LYS A 22 10.27 74.62 -22.10
C LYS A 22 10.33 73.34 -22.92
N ALA A 23 10.79 73.40 -24.17
CA ALA A 23 10.95 72.22 -25.02
C ALA A 23 11.99 71.24 -24.45
N GLU A 24 13.15 71.74 -23.99
CA GLU A 24 14.18 70.92 -23.34
C GLU A 24 13.62 70.24 -22.06
N ASN A 25 12.90 70.98 -21.21
CA ASN A 25 12.28 70.40 -20.02
C ASN A 25 11.22 69.32 -20.35
N ILE A 26 10.43 69.51 -21.40
CA ILE A 26 9.44 68.50 -21.83
C ILE A 26 10.14 67.22 -22.27
N ILE A 27 11.22 67.33 -23.05
CA ILE A 27 12.00 66.19 -23.52
C ILE A 27 12.66 65.47 -22.35
N ASP A 28 13.31 66.19 -21.44
CA ASP A 28 13.96 65.61 -20.26
C ASP A 28 12.97 64.89 -19.36
N ASN A 29 11.78 65.45 -19.16
CA ASN A 29 10.73 64.80 -18.38
C ASN A 29 10.21 63.53 -19.07
N ALA A 30 9.97 63.57 -20.39
CA ALA A 30 9.54 62.41 -21.15
C ALA A 30 10.57 61.27 -21.11
N LEU A 31 11.87 61.57 -21.23
CA LEU A 31 12.94 60.59 -21.14
C LEU A 31 13.05 59.97 -19.73
N LYS A 32 12.86 60.78 -18.67
CA LYS A 32 12.81 60.27 -17.30
C LYS A 32 11.61 59.37 -17.06
N GLU A 33 10.44 59.74 -17.55
CA GLU A 33 9.24 58.92 -17.47
C GLU A 33 9.40 57.60 -18.23
N GLU A 34 9.93 57.63 -19.45
CA GLU A 34 10.25 56.44 -20.24
C GLU A 34 11.20 55.50 -19.47
N SER A 35 12.30 56.04 -18.94
CA SER A 35 13.26 55.24 -18.16
C SER A 35 12.63 54.63 -16.91
N ASN A 36 11.75 55.36 -16.22
CA ASN A 36 11.08 54.85 -15.02
C ASN A 36 10.11 53.72 -15.38
N ILE A 37 9.34 53.87 -16.46
CA ILE A 37 8.42 52.84 -16.95
C ILE A 37 9.18 51.58 -17.33
N ILE A 38 10.30 51.70 -18.05
CA ILE A 38 11.14 50.56 -18.43
C ILE A 38 11.67 49.84 -17.18
N GLN A 39 12.21 50.59 -16.21
CA GLN A 39 12.73 49.98 -14.97
C GLN A 39 11.65 49.26 -14.16
N GLU A 40 10.44 49.82 -14.09
CA GLU A 40 9.32 49.21 -13.37
C GLU A 40 8.87 47.91 -14.07
N ILE A 41 8.71 47.94 -15.39
CA ILE A 41 8.38 46.75 -16.18
C ILE A 41 9.46 45.67 -16.07
N GLU A 42 10.74 46.05 -16.14
CA GLU A 42 11.86 45.10 -15.99
C GLU A 42 11.86 44.45 -14.60
N LYS A 43 11.56 45.24 -13.55
CA LYS A 43 11.46 44.72 -12.19
C LYS A 43 10.30 43.75 -12.05
N GLU A 44 9.12 44.09 -12.55
CA GLU A 44 7.95 43.21 -12.53
C GLU A 44 8.17 41.92 -13.33
N ALA A 45 8.74 42.02 -14.53
CA ALA A 45 9.07 40.87 -15.36
C ALA A 45 10.08 39.94 -14.67
N ASN A 46 11.07 40.50 -13.97
CA ASN A 46 12.03 39.73 -13.21
C ASN A 46 11.40 39.01 -12.02
N LEU A 47 10.50 39.67 -11.28
CA LEU A 47 9.76 39.05 -10.17
C LEU A 47 8.88 37.91 -10.68
N LEU A 48 8.14 38.14 -11.76
CA LEU A 48 7.30 37.11 -12.38
C LEU A 48 8.14 35.91 -12.84
N ARG A 49 9.30 36.18 -13.49
CA ARG A 49 10.23 35.12 -13.91
C ARG A 49 10.72 34.30 -12.72
N GLN A 50 11.12 34.95 -11.64
CA GLN A 50 11.59 34.27 -10.42
C GLN A 50 10.50 33.40 -9.81
N ASP A 51 9.27 33.91 -9.73
CA ASP A 51 8.10 33.20 -9.20
C ASP A 51 7.72 31.98 -10.07
N ILE A 52 7.74 32.12 -11.40
CA ILE A 52 7.53 30.99 -12.32
C ILE A 52 8.59 29.91 -12.13
N ILE A 53 9.87 30.29 -12.06
CA ILE A 53 10.98 29.34 -11.86
C ILE A 53 10.86 28.65 -10.50
N ALA A 54 10.58 29.41 -9.44
CA ALA A 54 10.43 28.87 -8.09
C ALA A 54 9.30 27.84 -8.02
N ARG A 55 8.13 28.15 -8.62
CA ARG A 55 7.00 27.22 -8.69
C ARG A 55 7.34 25.97 -9.50
N ALA A 56 7.95 26.13 -10.68
CA ALA A 56 8.33 25.00 -11.52
C ALA A 56 9.32 24.06 -10.81
N LEU A 57 10.28 24.61 -10.05
CA LEU A 57 11.21 23.81 -9.24
C LEU A 57 10.50 23.07 -8.10
N ALA A 58 9.61 23.75 -7.37
CA ALA A 58 8.84 23.13 -6.28
C ALA A 58 7.93 22.00 -6.79
N ASP A 59 7.24 22.23 -7.91
CA ASP A 59 6.40 21.22 -8.57
C ASP A 59 7.22 20.03 -9.05
N GLY A 60 8.36 20.29 -9.68
CA GLY A 60 9.30 19.25 -10.12
C GLY A 60 9.80 18.40 -8.95
N GLU A 61 10.18 19.02 -7.83
CA GLU A 61 10.61 18.32 -6.62
C GLU A 61 9.46 17.50 -6.00
N PHE A 62 8.23 18.04 -6.00
CA PHE A 62 7.05 17.33 -5.52
C PHE A 62 6.76 16.07 -6.36
N VAL A 63 6.73 16.20 -7.69
CA VAL A 63 6.51 15.07 -8.60
C VAL A 63 7.60 14.02 -8.43
N TYR A 64 8.87 14.44 -8.36
CA TYR A 64 9.99 13.54 -8.15
C TYR A 64 9.87 12.77 -6.83
N ARG A 65 9.60 13.46 -5.71
CA ARG A 65 9.42 12.83 -4.40
C ARG A 65 8.27 11.83 -4.41
N LYS A 66 7.14 12.20 -5.01
CA LYS A 66 5.97 11.34 -5.14
C LYS A 66 6.31 10.06 -5.90
N GLU A 67 7.01 10.17 -7.03
CA GLU A 67 7.43 9.02 -7.83
C GLU A 67 8.40 8.09 -7.07
N VAL A 68 9.39 8.65 -6.38
CA VAL A 68 10.34 7.88 -5.57
C VAL A 68 9.63 7.11 -4.46
N ILE A 69 8.72 7.77 -3.73
CA ILE A 69 7.93 7.13 -2.68
C ILE A 69 7.05 6.03 -3.28
N GLY A 70 6.37 6.32 -4.39
CA GLY A 70 5.53 5.34 -5.08
C GLY A 70 6.29 4.10 -5.50
N LYS A 71 7.51 4.26 -6.05
CA LYS A 71 8.38 3.13 -6.41
C LYS A 71 8.83 2.34 -5.20
N LYS A 72 9.18 3.01 -4.10
CA LYS A 72 9.59 2.35 -2.86
C LYS A 72 8.45 1.51 -2.27
N LEU A 73 7.24 2.06 -2.23
CA LEU A 73 6.06 1.35 -1.74
C LEU A 73 5.76 0.12 -2.60
N LYS A 74 5.76 0.26 -3.93
CA LYS A 74 5.57 -0.89 -4.84
C LYS A 74 6.61 -1.99 -4.66
N ALA A 75 7.88 -1.62 -4.46
CA ALA A 75 8.93 -2.58 -4.19
C ALA A 75 8.71 -3.32 -2.86
N GLN A 76 8.31 -2.61 -1.81
CA GLN A 76 7.97 -3.20 -0.51
C GLN A 76 6.75 -4.12 -0.61
N GLU A 77 5.70 -3.71 -1.32
CA GLU A 77 4.52 -4.54 -1.58
C GLU A 77 4.89 -5.83 -2.30
N ALA A 78 5.73 -5.76 -3.34
CA ALA A 78 6.17 -6.94 -4.09
C ALA A 78 6.93 -7.94 -3.20
N VAL A 79 7.84 -7.45 -2.35
CA VAL A 79 8.58 -8.31 -1.39
C VAL A 79 7.62 -8.96 -0.39
N LEU A 80 6.66 -8.20 0.16
CA LEU A 80 5.69 -8.73 1.11
C LEU A 80 4.77 -9.78 0.48
N GLN A 81 4.35 -9.58 -0.77
CA GLN A 81 3.56 -10.54 -1.52
C GLN A 81 4.31 -11.84 -1.73
N GLU A 82 5.58 -11.77 -2.13
CA GLU A 82 6.42 -12.96 -2.33
C GLU A 82 6.64 -13.71 -1.01
N LYS A 83 6.93 -12.99 0.09
CA LYS A 83 7.06 -13.61 1.43
C LYS A 83 5.79 -14.38 1.83
N ARG A 84 4.61 -13.78 1.62
CA ARG A 84 3.32 -14.44 1.89
C ARG A 84 3.10 -15.66 1.00
N PHE A 85 3.44 -15.56 -0.28
CA PHE A 85 3.35 -16.68 -1.21
C PHE A 85 4.21 -17.86 -0.76
N GLN A 86 5.43 -17.62 -0.31
CA GLN A 86 6.30 -18.69 0.22
C GLN A 86 5.72 -19.33 1.49
N LEU A 87 5.18 -18.53 2.42
CA LEU A 87 4.49 -19.06 3.60
C LEU A 87 3.28 -19.91 3.22
N ASP A 88 2.45 -19.43 2.29
CA ASP A 88 1.29 -20.17 1.77
C ASP A 88 1.71 -21.49 1.14
N ASN A 89 2.81 -21.51 0.39
CA ASN A 89 3.36 -22.72 -0.20
C ASN A 89 3.81 -23.71 0.87
N CYS A 90 4.52 -23.28 1.91
CA CYS A 90 4.92 -24.16 3.01
C CYS A 90 3.71 -24.82 3.71
N PHE A 91 2.66 -24.05 3.98
CA PHE A 91 1.45 -24.59 4.59
C PHE A 91 0.70 -25.54 3.64
N ARG A 92 0.65 -25.22 2.34
CA ARG A 92 0.05 -26.10 1.33
C ARG A 92 0.79 -27.44 1.23
N GLU A 93 2.12 -27.41 1.18
CA GLU A 93 2.94 -28.62 1.15
C GLU A 93 2.78 -29.46 2.42
N ALA A 94 2.72 -28.82 3.59
CA ALA A 94 2.43 -29.51 4.85
C ALA A 94 1.03 -30.15 4.84
N GLN A 95 0.04 -29.45 4.29
CA GLN A 95 -1.32 -29.96 4.14
C GLN A 95 -1.36 -31.17 3.20
N ASP A 96 -0.72 -31.08 2.04
CA ASP A 96 -0.64 -32.16 1.07
C ASP A 96 0.09 -33.38 1.65
N ALA A 97 1.16 -33.18 2.42
CA ALA A 97 1.86 -34.25 3.12
C ALA A 97 0.94 -34.97 4.14
N LEU A 98 0.11 -34.22 4.88
CA LEU A 98 -0.86 -34.79 5.81
C LEU A 98 -1.97 -35.59 5.11
N PHE A 99 -2.46 -35.11 3.95
CA PHE A 99 -3.49 -35.83 3.18
C PHE A 99 -2.98 -37.12 2.57
N ASN A 100 -1.69 -37.15 2.21
CA ASN A 100 -1.02 -38.29 1.59
C ASN A 100 -0.30 -39.19 2.59
N LEU A 101 -0.53 -39.04 3.90
CA LEU A 101 -0.02 -39.98 4.90
C LEU A 101 -0.47 -41.41 4.57
N ASP A 102 0.42 -42.37 4.76
CA ASP A 102 0.08 -43.77 4.64
C ASP A 102 -1.01 -44.15 5.66
N SER A 103 -1.75 -45.22 5.35
CA SER A 103 -2.92 -45.62 6.14
C SER A 103 -2.58 -45.93 7.60
N HIS A 104 -1.36 -46.38 7.90
CA HIS A 104 -0.96 -46.70 9.27
C HIS A 104 -0.63 -45.43 10.07
N LEU A 105 0.19 -44.52 9.52
CA LEU A 105 0.46 -43.23 10.16
C LEU A 105 -0.81 -42.39 10.32
N TYR A 106 -1.69 -42.37 9.31
CA TYR A 106 -2.96 -41.67 9.38
C TYR A 106 -3.84 -42.22 10.51
N ARG A 107 -4.00 -43.55 10.60
CA ARG A 107 -4.73 -44.19 11.71
C ARG A 107 -4.17 -43.79 13.06
N ASN A 108 -2.86 -43.86 13.23
CA ASN A 108 -2.21 -43.49 14.49
C ASN A 108 -2.47 -42.01 14.86
N LEU A 109 -2.42 -41.11 13.87
CA LEU A 109 -2.79 -39.71 14.05
C LEU A 109 -4.24 -39.58 14.57
N ILE A 110 -5.20 -40.24 13.92
CA ILE A 110 -6.61 -40.24 14.34
C ILE A 110 -6.77 -40.78 15.78
N SER A 111 -6.10 -41.89 16.11
CA SER A 111 -6.17 -42.49 17.44
C SER A 111 -5.67 -41.55 18.52
N ASN A 112 -4.52 -40.89 18.28
CA ASN A 112 -3.95 -39.90 19.20
C ASN A 112 -4.83 -38.65 19.36
N MET A 113 -5.59 -38.27 18.33
CA MET A 113 -6.54 -37.15 18.44
C MET A 113 -7.77 -37.56 19.26
N LEU A 114 -8.30 -38.77 19.03
CA LEU A 114 -9.46 -39.28 19.75
C LEU A 114 -9.16 -39.60 21.22
N SER A 115 -7.96 -40.06 21.55
CA SER A 115 -7.58 -40.39 22.94
C SER A 115 -7.58 -39.17 23.87
N LYS A 116 -7.56 -37.96 23.33
CA LYS A 116 -7.60 -36.70 24.09
C LYS A 116 -9.02 -36.24 24.41
N ILE A 117 -10.03 -36.88 23.82
CA ILE A 117 -11.44 -36.48 23.92
C ILE A 117 -12.14 -37.41 24.90
N HIS A 118 -12.73 -36.83 25.94
CA HIS A 118 -13.54 -37.56 26.91
C HIS A 118 -15.01 -37.52 26.48
N LEU A 119 -15.66 -38.69 26.40
CA LEU A 119 -17.04 -38.82 25.96
C LEU A 119 -17.91 -39.50 27.02
N GLU A 120 -18.95 -38.79 27.46
CA GLU A 120 -19.89 -39.28 28.47
C GLU A 120 -21.02 -40.13 27.88
N GLY A 121 -21.24 -40.09 26.56
CA GLY A 121 -22.32 -40.82 25.87
C GLY A 121 -21.98 -41.25 24.44
N GLU A 122 -23.00 -41.72 23.70
CA GLU A 122 -22.89 -42.05 22.29
C GLU A 122 -22.59 -40.80 21.45
N ALA A 123 -21.71 -40.95 20.47
CA ALA A 123 -21.35 -39.87 19.56
C ALA A 123 -21.15 -40.39 18.13
N GLU A 124 -21.39 -39.50 17.17
CA GLU A 124 -21.10 -39.74 15.77
C GLU A 124 -19.72 -39.17 15.42
N ILE A 125 -18.90 -39.96 14.72
CA ILE A 125 -17.64 -39.52 14.16
C ILE A 125 -17.74 -39.53 12.63
N VAL A 126 -17.56 -38.35 12.04
CA VAL A 126 -17.76 -38.11 10.62
C VAL A 126 -16.41 -37.92 9.95
N PHE A 127 -16.13 -38.72 8.91
CA PHE A 127 -14.91 -38.62 8.09
C PHE A 127 -15.22 -38.19 6.65
N SER A 128 -14.19 -37.90 5.87
CA SER A 128 -14.32 -37.74 4.42
C SER A 128 -14.53 -39.10 3.74
N PRO A 129 -15.31 -39.22 2.64
CA PRO A 129 -15.37 -40.45 1.85
C PRO A 129 -14.01 -40.95 1.36
N ASP A 130 -13.04 -40.05 1.16
CA ASP A 130 -11.65 -40.37 0.81
C ASP A 130 -10.92 -41.19 1.90
N ASP A 131 -11.46 -41.22 3.12
CA ASP A 131 -10.90 -41.96 4.25
C ASP A 131 -11.51 -43.36 4.41
N LYS A 132 -12.52 -43.74 3.62
CA LYS A 132 -13.12 -45.08 3.65
C LYS A 132 -12.11 -46.23 3.53
N PRO A 133 -11.06 -46.18 2.67
CA PRO A 133 -10.08 -47.25 2.58
C PRO A 133 -9.24 -47.42 3.85
N ARG A 134 -9.10 -46.34 4.63
CA ARG A 134 -8.21 -46.23 5.78
C ARG A 134 -8.96 -46.31 7.10
N ILE A 135 -10.23 -45.95 7.20
CA ILE A 135 -11.00 -45.92 8.45
C ILE A 135 -12.22 -46.83 8.36
N SER A 136 -12.30 -47.81 9.27
CA SER A 136 -13.43 -48.74 9.39
C SER A 136 -14.13 -48.59 10.75
N GLN A 137 -15.39 -49.04 10.82
CA GLN A 137 -16.14 -49.07 12.08
C GLN A 137 -15.41 -49.87 13.16
N ASP A 138 -14.83 -51.03 12.80
CA ASP A 138 -14.05 -51.86 13.71
C ASP A 138 -12.83 -51.14 14.28
N TYR A 139 -12.15 -50.33 13.46
CA TYR A 139 -11.02 -49.53 13.90
C TYR A 139 -11.45 -48.46 14.91
N ILE A 140 -12.55 -47.76 14.63
CA ILE A 140 -13.12 -46.75 15.52
C ILE A 140 -13.57 -47.37 16.85
N HIS A 141 -14.25 -48.51 16.81
CA HIS A 141 -14.69 -49.21 18.01
C HIS A 141 -13.54 -49.71 18.90
N LYS A 142 -12.37 -50.06 18.30
CA LYS A 142 -11.16 -50.38 19.09
C LYS A 142 -10.65 -49.21 19.90
N ILE A 143 -10.89 -47.98 19.44
CA ILE A 143 -10.50 -46.75 20.16
C ILE A 143 -11.58 -46.38 21.17
N ASN A 144 -12.84 -46.32 20.73
CA ASN A 144 -13.97 -46.05 21.60
C ASN A 144 -15.24 -46.72 21.04
N PRO A 145 -15.84 -47.69 21.77
CA PRO A 145 -17.01 -48.43 21.30
C PRO A 145 -18.30 -47.59 21.23
N ARG A 146 -18.31 -46.38 21.79
CA ARG A 146 -19.47 -45.47 21.79
C ARG A 146 -19.58 -44.62 20.51
N LEU A 147 -18.64 -44.79 19.57
CA LEU A 147 -18.54 -43.99 18.35
C LEU A 147 -19.17 -44.68 17.15
N LYS A 148 -20.14 -44.01 16.52
CA LYS A 148 -20.73 -44.44 15.24
C LYS A 148 -20.06 -43.71 14.08
N LEU A 149 -19.54 -44.46 13.10
CA LEU A 149 -18.86 -43.90 11.92
C LEU A 149 -19.88 -43.43 10.87
N SER A 150 -19.65 -42.24 10.32
CA SER A 150 -20.34 -41.75 9.12
C SER A 150 -19.38 -40.95 8.22
N PHE A 151 -19.87 -40.55 7.04
CA PHE A 151 -19.06 -39.88 6.02
C PHE A 151 -19.75 -38.65 5.44
N THR A 152 -18.99 -37.61 5.12
CA THR A 152 -19.49 -36.37 4.50
C THR A 152 -18.47 -35.73 3.55
N ASP A 153 -18.93 -35.14 2.46
CA ASP A 153 -18.09 -34.41 1.50
C ASP A 153 -17.66 -33.03 2.02
N ASN A 154 -18.17 -32.60 3.17
CA ASN A 154 -17.90 -31.27 3.74
C ASN A 154 -16.53 -31.16 4.43
N ILE A 155 -15.80 -32.27 4.57
CA ILE A 155 -14.45 -32.27 5.13
C ILE A 155 -13.49 -33.07 4.26
N ARG A 156 -12.23 -32.69 4.32
CA ARG A 156 -11.12 -33.40 3.70
C ARG A 156 -10.10 -33.72 4.79
N GLY A 157 -9.96 -35.01 5.10
CA GLY A 157 -9.11 -35.53 6.17
C GLY A 157 -9.48 -35.07 7.59
N GLY A 158 -8.99 -35.81 8.59
CA GLY A 158 -9.38 -35.62 9.99
C GLY A 158 -10.82 -36.09 10.24
N PHE A 159 -11.46 -35.55 11.27
CA PHE A 159 -12.84 -35.93 11.60
C PHE A 159 -13.63 -34.81 12.27
N ILE A 160 -14.95 -34.86 12.15
CA ILE A 160 -15.86 -34.10 13.01
C ILE A 160 -16.49 -35.06 14.00
N LEU A 161 -16.47 -34.71 15.28
CA LEU A 161 -17.18 -35.42 16.32
C LEU A 161 -18.47 -34.69 16.68
N ARG A 162 -19.61 -35.38 16.62
CA ARG A 162 -20.92 -34.85 16.95
C ARG A 162 -21.51 -35.60 18.12
N THR A 163 -21.77 -34.88 19.20
CA THR A 163 -22.55 -35.37 20.34
C THR A 163 -23.91 -34.66 20.35
N LYS A 164 -24.77 -35.00 21.32
CA LYS A 164 -26.03 -34.28 21.52
C LYS A 164 -25.83 -32.82 21.98
N GLU A 165 -24.70 -32.54 22.62
CA GLU A 165 -24.46 -31.27 23.32
C GLU A 165 -23.46 -30.38 22.59
N PHE A 166 -22.50 -30.97 21.86
CA PHE A 166 -21.42 -30.22 21.24
C PHE A 166 -20.91 -30.88 19.95
N LEU A 167 -20.24 -30.06 19.13
CA LEU A 167 -19.55 -30.48 17.92
C LEU A 167 -18.07 -30.10 18.05
N ILE A 168 -17.18 -31.07 17.84
CA ILE A 168 -15.73 -30.84 17.79
C ILE A 168 -15.26 -31.04 16.36
N ASP A 169 -14.75 -29.98 15.75
CA ASP A 169 -14.13 -30.03 14.43
C ASP A 169 -12.62 -30.27 14.55
N ASN A 170 -12.22 -31.51 14.27
CA ASN A 170 -10.81 -31.93 14.13
C ASN A 170 -10.52 -32.30 12.67
N SER A 171 -11.16 -31.64 11.70
CA SER A 171 -10.75 -31.72 10.31
C SER A 171 -9.32 -31.20 10.18
N LEU A 172 -8.53 -31.78 9.28
CA LEU A 172 -7.15 -31.33 9.07
C LEU A 172 -7.09 -29.86 8.65
N GLY A 173 -8.09 -29.39 7.89
CA GLY A 173 -8.22 -27.98 7.51
C GLY A 173 -8.33 -27.05 8.73
N SER A 174 -9.24 -27.35 9.66
CA SER A 174 -9.43 -26.54 10.87
C SER A 174 -8.21 -26.59 11.80
N ILE A 175 -7.58 -27.76 11.94
CA ILE A 175 -6.33 -27.90 12.71
C ILE A 175 -5.21 -27.07 12.09
N LEU A 176 -5.00 -27.16 10.77
CA LEU A 176 -3.96 -26.41 10.07
C LEU A 176 -4.19 -24.90 10.15
N ALA A 177 -5.44 -24.44 10.03
CA ALA A 177 -5.78 -23.03 10.18
C ALA A 177 -5.44 -22.50 11.58
N ASN A 178 -5.75 -23.27 12.62
CA ASN A 178 -5.41 -22.90 14.00
C ASN A 178 -3.89 -22.92 14.25
N VAL A 179 -3.20 -23.96 13.79
CA VAL A 179 -1.75 -24.09 13.93
C VAL A 179 -1.03 -22.99 13.17
N ARG A 180 -1.52 -22.62 11.98
CA ARG A 180 -0.96 -21.54 11.15
C ARG A 180 -0.84 -20.23 11.91
N GLN A 181 -1.87 -19.80 12.64
CA GLN A 181 -1.81 -18.56 13.42
C GLN A 181 -0.65 -18.55 14.43
N SER A 182 -0.30 -19.71 14.99
CA SER A 182 0.78 -19.84 15.98
C SER A 182 2.16 -20.09 15.36
N LEU A 183 2.22 -20.72 14.19
CA LEU A 183 3.48 -21.12 13.55
C LEU A 183 3.95 -20.12 12.51
N GLU A 184 3.06 -19.35 11.89
CA GLU A 184 3.41 -18.41 10.84
C GLU A 184 4.51 -17.42 11.27
N PRO A 185 4.48 -16.81 12.48
CA PRO A 185 5.59 -15.97 12.94
C PRO A 185 6.92 -16.73 13.04
N LYS A 186 6.90 -17.99 13.49
CA LYS A 186 8.10 -18.82 13.64
C LYS A 186 8.68 -19.22 12.29
N ILE A 187 7.81 -19.56 11.34
CA ILE A 187 8.22 -19.92 9.97
C ILE A 187 8.78 -18.69 9.27
N ALA A 188 8.14 -17.53 9.43
CA ALA A 188 8.65 -16.27 8.90
C ALA A 188 10.06 -15.96 9.43
N GLN A 189 10.30 -16.18 10.72
CA GLN A 189 11.63 -16.04 11.32
C GLN A 189 12.67 -16.97 10.72
N ILE A 190 12.31 -18.23 10.44
CA ILE A 190 13.23 -19.20 9.84
C ILE A 190 13.53 -18.85 8.37
N LEU A 191 12.49 -18.50 7.59
CA LEU A 191 12.61 -18.26 6.16
C LEU A 191 13.21 -16.90 5.82
N PHE A 192 12.91 -15.88 6.63
CA PHE A 192 13.23 -14.48 6.31
C PHE A 192 14.16 -13.82 7.34
N GLN A 193 14.52 -14.51 8.43
CA GLN A 193 15.39 -13.97 9.49
C GLN A 193 14.81 -12.73 10.19
N GLU A 194 13.49 -12.64 10.27
CA GLU A 194 12.72 -11.52 10.86
C GLU A 194 11.82 -11.97 12.01
#